data_AF-A0A699Z5K9-F1
#
_entry.id   AF-A0A699Z5K9-F1
#
_cell.length_a   1.000
_cell.length_b   1.000
_cell.length_c   1.000
_cell.angle_alpha   90.00
_cell.angle_beta   90.00
_cell.angle_gamma   90.00
#
_symmetry.space_group_name_H-M   'P 1'
#
loop_
_entity.id
_entity.type
_entity.pdbx_description
1 polymer ?
#
loop_
_entity_poly.entity_id
_entity_poly.type
_entity_poly.pdbx_seq_one_letter_code
_entity_poly.pdbx_strand_id
1 'polypeptide(L)'
;MQVDHALDSLVKSMKWDEETFGLEYDLDLFNIVAVDDFNMGAMENKSLNIFNSRLVLASPETATDMDYSRIEGVVGHEYFHNWTGNRVTCRDWFQLTLKEGLTVYRDQEFSADMNSRPVKRIEDATMLRASQFTEDAGPMAHPIRPDR
;
A
#
# COMPACT_ATOMS: atom_id res chain seq x y z
N MET A 1 14.74 -6.64 15.96
CA MET A 1 15.32 -5.50 15.21
C MET A 1 14.13 -4.65 14.74
N GLN A 2 14.26 -3.33 14.55
CA GLN A 2 13.10 -2.48 14.20
C GLN A 2 12.47 -2.79 12.83
N VAL A 3 13.08 -3.68 12.04
CA VAL A 3 12.64 -4.04 10.67
C VAL A 3 11.90 -5.38 10.61
N ASP A 4 11.84 -6.13 11.71
CA ASP A 4 11.30 -7.51 11.69
C ASP A 4 9.82 -7.53 11.26
N HIS A 5 9.04 -6.58 11.75
CA HIS A 5 7.62 -6.46 11.38
C HIS A 5 7.42 -6.14 9.88
N ALA A 6 8.27 -5.29 9.31
CA ALA A 6 8.20 -4.99 7.87
C ALA A 6 8.58 -6.21 7.02
N LEU A 7 9.57 -7.00 7.46
CA LEU A 7 9.94 -8.25 6.79
C LEU A 7 8.82 -9.30 6.89
N ASP A 8 8.23 -9.48 8.07
CA ASP A 8 7.10 -10.39 8.28
C ASP A 8 5.89 -9.96 7.45
N SER A 9 5.63 -8.66 7.36
CA SER A 9 4.57 -8.09 6.52
C SER A 9 4.80 -8.42 5.05
N LEU A 10 6.02 -8.24 4.54
CA LEU A 10 6.38 -8.59 3.16
C LEU A 10 6.11 -10.08 2.87
N VAL A 11 6.54 -10.97 3.76
CA VAL A 11 6.32 -12.43 3.59
C VAL A 11 4.82 -12.76 3.57
N LYS A 12 4.02 -12.14 4.45
CA LYS A 12 2.56 -12.30 4.44
C LYS A 12 1.95 -11.78 3.14
N SER A 13 2.38 -10.64 2.63
CA SER A 13 1.88 -10.06 1.38
C SER A 13 2.17 -10.95 0.18
N MET A 14 3.38 -11.51 0.09
CA MET A 14 3.74 -12.48 -0.95
C MET A 14 2.80 -13.69 -0.94
N LYS A 15 2.68 -14.32 0.23
CA LYS A 15 1.84 -15.50 0.38
C LYS A 15 0.36 -15.21 0.11
N TRP A 16 -0.16 -14.08 0.59
CA TRP A 16 -1.56 -13.72 0.39
C TRP A 16 -1.89 -13.45 -1.09
N ASP A 17 -0.97 -12.84 -1.85
CA ASP A 17 -1.19 -12.57 -3.28
C ASP A 17 -1.18 -13.87 -4.11
N GLU A 18 -0.34 -14.83 -3.73
CA GLU A 18 -0.37 -16.20 -4.27
C GLU A 18 -1.70 -16.90 -3.97
N GLU A 19 -2.13 -16.89 -2.71
CA GLU A 19 -3.35 -17.61 -2.28
C GLU A 19 -4.65 -16.96 -2.82
N THR A 20 -4.69 -15.63 -2.92
CA THR A 20 -5.91 -14.88 -3.24
C THR A 20 -6.05 -14.57 -4.72
N PHE A 21 -4.94 -14.21 -5.38
CA PHE A 21 -4.94 -13.79 -6.79
C PHE A 21 -4.13 -14.73 -7.71
N GLY A 22 -3.39 -15.70 -7.16
CA GLY A 22 -2.54 -16.59 -7.95
C GLY A 22 -1.32 -15.88 -8.54
N LEU A 23 -0.80 -14.88 -7.82
CA LEU A 23 0.23 -13.97 -8.31
C LEU A 23 1.56 -14.19 -7.59
N GLU A 24 2.41 -15.05 -8.15
CA GLU A 24 3.77 -15.26 -7.66
C GLU A 24 4.68 -14.07 -8.00
N TYR A 25 5.71 -13.87 -7.17
CA TYR A 25 6.79 -12.93 -7.48
C TYR A 25 7.64 -13.44 -8.65
N ASP A 26 8.20 -12.52 -9.44
CA ASP A 26 8.79 -12.84 -10.74
C ASP A 26 10.31 -12.60 -10.82
N LEU A 27 10.98 -12.36 -9.69
CA LEU A 27 12.43 -12.18 -9.60
C LEU A 27 13.01 -12.94 -8.40
N ASP A 28 14.34 -13.09 -8.36
CA ASP A 28 15.04 -13.85 -7.32
C ASP A 28 15.17 -13.09 -5.99
N LEU A 29 15.11 -11.75 -6.04
CA LEU A 29 15.35 -10.87 -4.89
C LEU A 29 14.31 -9.76 -4.82
N PHE A 30 13.91 -9.42 -3.60
CA PHE A 30 13.07 -8.27 -3.29
C PHE A 30 13.75 -7.46 -2.20
N ASN A 31 14.10 -6.20 -2.49
CA ASN A 31 14.77 -5.31 -1.55
C ASN A 31 13.84 -4.19 -1.10
N ILE A 32 13.96 -3.83 0.18
CA ILE A 32 13.34 -2.64 0.78
C ILE A 32 14.45 -1.77 1.34
N VAL A 33 14.43 -0.48 1.00
CA VAL A 33 15.34 0.53 1.55
C VAL A 33 14.53 1.55 2.32
N ALA A 34 14.85 1.73 3.61
CA ALA A 34 14.28 2.77 4.45
C ALA A 34 15.12 4.05 4.37
N VAL A 35 14.47 5.20 4.16
CA VAL A 35 15.08 6.53 4.14
C VAL A 35 14.28 7.51 5.00
N ASP A 36 14.95 8.42 5.71
CA ASP A 36 14.28 9.39 6.60
C ASP A 36 13.63 10.55 5.82
N ASP A 37 14.28 11.01 4.75
CA ASP A 37 13.82 12.11 3.92
C ASP A 37 13.09 11.60 2.66
N PHE A 38 11.76 11.48 2.75
CA PHE A 38 10.92 11.03 1.63
C PHE A 38 9.58 11.79 1.60
N ASN A 39 9.20 12.33 0.43
CA ASN A 39 7.97 13.11 0.27
C ASN A 39 6.70 12.26 0.33
N MET A 40 6.78 11.03 -0.20
CA MET A 40 5.67 10.07 -0.20
C MET A 40 5.81 9.08 0.97
N GLY A 41 4.86 8.15 1.08
CA GLY A 41 4.96 7.05 2.03
C GLY A 41 6.02 6.04 1.61
N ALA A 42 5.85 5.44 0.44
CA ALA A 42 6.77 4.51 -0.18
C ALA A 42 6.66 4.60 -1.70
N MET A 43 7.46 3.80 -2.41
CA MET A 43 7.52 3.78 -3.87
C MET A 43 7.89 2.39 -4.39
N GLU A 44 7.12 1.90 -5.35
CA GLU A 44 7.08 0.53 -5.86
C GLU A 44 8.19 0.18 -6.88
N ASN A 45 9.37 0.80 -6.79
CA ASN A 45 10.43 0.58 -7.79
C ASN A 45 10.76 -0.92 -7.86
N LYS A 46 10.58 -1.53 -9.04
CA LYS A 46 10.66 -2.99 -9.23
C LYS A 46 11.90 -3.60 -8.55
N SER A 47 11.67 -4.48 -7.55
CA SER A 47 12.69 -5.19 -6.76
C SER A 47 13.53 -4.32 -5.79
N LEU A 48 13.30 -3.01 -5.74
CA LEU A 48 14.01 -2.07 -4.87
C LEU A 48 13.04 -1.00 -4.36
N ASN A 49 12.06 -1.41 -3.57
CA ASN A 49 11.10 -0.48 -3.03
C ASN A 49 11.78 0.46 -2.03
N ILE A 50 11.44 1.74 -2.09
CA ILE A 50 12.01 2.78 -1.20
C ILE A 50 10.88 3.29 -0.30
N PHE A 51 11.09 3.22 1.00
CA PHE A 51 10.10 3.58 2.01
C PHE A 51 10.60 4.73 2.87
N ASN A 52 9.68 5.60 3.28
CA ASN A 52 9.90 6.46 4.44
C ASN A 52 10.13 5.57 5.68
N SER A 53 11.13 5.88 6.49
CA SER A 53 11.51 5.06 7.66
C SER A 53 10.36 4.87 8.65
N ARG A 54 9.40 5.81 8.75
CA ARG A 54 8.17 5.67 9.54
C ARG A 54 7.25 4.53 9.11
N LEU A 55 7.41 4.05 7.88
CA LEU A 55 6.63 2.94 7.31
C LEU A 55 7.44 1.64 7.22
N VAL A 56 8.57 1.56 7.94
CA VAL A 56 9.40 0.35 8.06
C VAL A 56 9.79 0.07 9.51
N LEU A 57 10.24 1.11 10.24
CA LEU A 57 10.81 0.96 11.56
C LEU A 57 9.72 0.92 12.64
N ALA A 58 9.61 -0.21 13.35
CA ALA A 58 8.73 -0.37 14.49
C ALA A 58 9.38 -1.15 15.63
N SER A 59 9.18 -0.69 16.86
CA SER A 59 9.38 -1.51 18.07
C SER A 59 8.26 -1.26 19.08
N PRO A 60 8.02 -2.19 20.03
CA PRO A 60 6.97 -2.03 21.04
C PRO A 60 7.11 -0.75 21.88
N GLU A 61 8.32 -0.20 21.99
CA GLU A 61 8.61 1.01 22.74
C GLU A 61 8.36 2.31 21.96
N THR A 62 8.30 2.24 20.62
CA THR A 62 8.29 3.43 19.75
C THR A 62 7.11 3.51 18.78
N ALA A 63 6.43 2.40 18.51
CA ALA A 63 5.35 2.30 17.53
C ALA A 63 4.03 1.87 18.20
N THR A 64 2.94 2.51 17.79
CA THR A 64 1.57 2.17 18.22
C THR A 64 1.01 1.02 17.38
N ASP A 65 -0.07 0.37 17.83
CA ASP A 65 -0.78 -0.65 17.03
C ASP A 65 -1.23 -0.12 15.65
N MET A 66 -1.55 1.18 15.58
CA MET A 66 -1.87 1.84 14.31
C MET A 66 -0.65 1.96 13.40
N ASP A 67 0.54 2.20 13.94
CA ASP A 67 1.78 2.24 13.16
C ASP A 67 2.10 0.84 12.63
N TYR A 68 1.97 -0.21 13.45
CA TYR A 68 2.13 -1.60 13.01
C TYR A 68 1.17 -1.96 11.87
N SER A 69 -0.12 -1.62 12.02
CA SER A 69 -1.14 -1.88 11.00
C SER A 69 -0.86 -1.12 9.71
N ARG A 70 -0.38 0.13 9.82
CA ARG A 70 -0.03 0.96 8.67
C ARG A 70 1.21 0.44 7.94
N ILE A 71 2.22 -0.03 8.66
CA ILE A 71 3.40 -0.68 8.07
C ILE A 71 2.97 -1.93 7.29
N GLU A 72 2.14 -2.80 7.89
CA GLU A 72 1.64 -4.02 7.22
C GLU A 72 0.88 -3.67 5.93
N GLY A 73 -0.05 -2.72 6.01
CA GLY A 73 -0.84 -2.28 4.86
C GLY A 73 0.02 -1.68 3.73
N VAL A 74 0.96 -0.77 4.05
CA VAL A 74 1.80 -0.13 3.03
C VAL A 74 2.83 -1.10 2.46
N VAL A 75 3.45 -1.96 3.26
CA VAL A 75 4.36 -3.00 2.73
C VAL A 75 3.62 -3.91 1.74
N GLY A 76 2.39 -4.29 2.08
CA GLY A 76 1.52 -5.02 1.15
C GLY A 76 1.22 -4.24 -0.12
N HIS A 77 0.79 -2.98 0.01
CA HIS A 77 0.51 -2.08 -1.11
C HIS A 77 1.66 -2.04 -2.13
N GLU A 78 2.87 -1.74 -1.67
CA GLU A 78 4.03 -1.63 -2.55
C GLU A 78 4.46 -2.98 -3.15
N TYR A 79 4.23 -4.08 -2.45
CA TYR A 79 4.45 -5.42 -3.01
C TYR A 79 3.41 -5.74 -4.10
N PHE A 80 2.13 -5.44 -3.87
CA PHE A 80 1.04 -5.74 -4.79
C PHE A 80 1.17 -4.98 -6.12
N HIS A 81 1.76 -3.78 -6.10
CA HIS A 81 2.14 -3.04 -7.30
C HIS A 81 3.07 -3.82 -8.24
N ASN A 82 3.77 -4.86 -7.76
CA ASN A 82 4.56 -5.75 -8.61
C ASN A 82 3.76 -6.27 -9.82
N TRP A 83 2.48 -6.59 -9.59
CA TRP A 83 1.55 -6.98 -10.64
C TRP A 83 0.69 -5.80 -11.12
N THR A 84 0.07 -5.07 -10.20
CA THR A 84 -0.89 -4.00 -10.49
C THR A 84 -0.24 -2.62 -10.51
N GLY A 85 0.72 -2.42 -11.41
CA GLY A 85 1.44 -1.14 -11.57
C GLY A 85 2.76 -1.30 -12.33
N ASN A 86 3.47 -2.40 -12.06
CA ASN A 86 4.75 -2.72 -12.67
C ASN A 86 4.60 -3.66 -13.89
N ARG A 87 4.10 -4.90 -13.69
CA ARG A 87 3.91 -5.87 -14.78
C ARG A 87 2.86 -5.42 -15.79
N VAL A 88 1.75 -4.88 -15.30
CA VAL A 88 0.79 -4.13 -16.10
C VAL A 88 0.82 -2.69 -15.61
N THR A 89 1.19 -1.76 -16.49
CA THR A 89 1.43 -0.37 -16.12
C THR A 89 0.50 0.60 -16.87
N CYS A 90 0.49 1.86 -16.43
CA CYS A 90 -0.31 2.92 -17.00
C CYS A 90 0.22 3.32 -18.39
N ARG A 91 -0.69 3.42 -19.38
CA ARG A 91 -0.36 3.96 -20.70
C ARG A 91 0.04 5.45 -20.63
N ASP A 92 -0.64 6.18 -19.76
CA ASP A 92 -0.45 7.60 -19.48
C ASP A 92 -0.89 7.89 -18.04
N TRP A 93 -0.48 9.04 -17.50
CA TRP A 93 -0.73 9.40 -16.11
C TRP A 93 -2.21 9.65 -15.78
N PHE A 94 -3.07 9.88 -16.77
CA PHE A 94 -4.51 9.96 -16.52
C PHE A 94 -5.09 8.61 -16.08
N GLN A 95 -4.40 7.51 -16.41
CA GLN A 95 -4.75 6.17 -15.95
C GLN A 95 -4.20 5.87 -14.55
N LEU A 96 -3.77 6.85 -13.75
CA LEU A 96 -3.16 6.59 -12.44
C LEU A 96 -4.03 5.68 -11.55
N THR A 97 -5.35 5.90 -11.53
CA THR A 97 -6.30 5.06 -10.77
C THR A 97 -6.31 3.59 -11.19
N LEU A 98 -5.84 3.25 -12.41
CA LEU A 98 -5.69 1.85 -12.85
C LEU A 98 -4.77 1.08 -11.90
N LYS A 99 -3.61 1.67 -11.56
CA LYS A 99 -2.67 1.04 -10.64
C LYS A 99 -3.01 1.38 -9.19
N GLU A 100 -3.29 2.64 -8.89
CA GLU A 100 -3.52 3.09 -7.52
C GLU A 100 -4.82 2.56 -6.95
N GLY A 101 -5.95 2.75 -7.65
CA GLY A 101 -7.26 2.32 -7.16
C GLY A 101 -7.34 0.80 -6.98
N LEU A 102 -6.75 0.04 -7.92
CA LEU A 102 -6.71 -1.42 -7.81
C LEU A 102 -5.76 -1.90 -6.72
N THR A 103 -4.60 -1.26 -6.53
CA THR A 103 -3.63 -1.65 -5.51
C THR A 103 -4.11 -1.25 -4.10
N VAL A 104 -4.77 -0.10 -3.96
CA VAL A 104 -5.48 0.29 -2.73
C VAL A 104 -6.54 -0.75 -2.38
N TYR A 105 -7.35 -1.17 -3.35
CA TYR A 105 -8.33 -2.24 -3.11
C TYR A 105 -7.65 -3.54 -2.62
N ARG A 106 -6.53 -3.93 -3.22
CA ARG A 106 -5.77 -5.13 -2.82
C ARG A 106 -5.20 -4.99 -1.40
N ASP A 107 -4.65 -3.84 -1.01
CA ASP A 107 -4.17 -3.64 0.37
C ASP A 107 -5.30 -3.62 1.40
N GLN A 108 -6.50 -3.15 1.01
CA GLN A 108 -7.67 -3.14 1.88
C GLN A 108 -8.15 -4.57 2.16
N GLU A 109 -8.22 -5.42 1.12
CA GLU A 109 -8.56 -6.83 1.27
C GLU A 109 -7.50 -7.59 2.07
N PHE A 110 -6.22 -7.37 1.79
CA PHE A 110 -5.11 -7.96 2.55
C PHE A 110 -5.20 -7.59 4.04
N SER A 111 -5.32 -6.29 4.34
CA SER A 111 -5.41 -5.79 5.72
C SER A 111 -6.66 -6.32 6.43
N ALA A 112 -7.78 -6.48 5.72
CA ALA A 112 -9.01 -7.06 6.23
C ALA A 112 -8.88 -8.55 6.59
N ASP A 113 -8.13 -9.32 5.80
CA ASP A 113 -7.88 -10.74 6.04
C ASP A 113 -6.82 -10.99 7.11
N MET A 114 -5.79 -10.15 7.20
CA MET A 114 -4.77 -10.25 8.24
C MET A 114 -5.30 -9.88 9.62
N ASN A 115 -6.26 -8.96 9.67
CA ASN A 115 -6.74 -8.35 10.92
C ASN A 115 -8.26 -8.50 11.07
N SER A 116 -9.00 -7.38 10.98
CA SER A 116 -10.44 -7.34 11.20
C SER A 116 -11.13 -6.63 10.04
N ARG A 117 -11.77 -7.42 9.17
CA ARG A 117 -12.53 -6.93 8.02
C ARG A 117 -13.57 -5.85 8.38
N PRO A 118 -14.40 -5.97 9.43
CA PRO A 118 -15.30 -4.89 9.81
C PRO A 118 -14.58 -3.61 10.24
N VAL A 119 -13.49 -3.71 11.00
CA VAL A 119 -12.72 -2.55 11.47
C VAL A 119 -12.09 -1.83 10.27
N LYS A 120 -11.39 -2.57 9.40
CA LYS A 120 -10.78 -2.02 8.18
C LYS A 120 -11.82 -1.31 7.32
N ARG A 121 -12.99 -1.93 7.11
CA ARG A 121 -14.07 -1.33 6.33
C ARG A 121 -14.61 -0.03 6.93
N ILE A 122 -14.72 0.04 8.27
CA ILE A 122 -15.14 1.24 9.00
C ILE A 122 -14.09 2.34 8.86
N GLU A 123 -12.81 2.03 9.03
CA GLU A 123 -11.69 2.96 8.88
C GLU A 123 -11.67 3.58 7.47
N ASP A 124 -11.74 2.75 6.43
CA ASP A 124 -11.73 3.21 5.03
C ASP A 124 -12.96 4.07 4.71
N ALA A 125 -14.15 3.67 5.18
CA ALA A 125 -15.36 4.48 5.01
C ALA A 125 -15.29 5.82 5.74
N THR A 126 -14.65 5.84 6.91
CA THR A 126 -14.48 7.05 7.72
C THR A 126 -13.51 8.01 7.02
N MET A 127 -12.38 7.51 6.52
CA MET A 127 -11.41 8.31 5.77
C MET A 127 -12.01 8.88 4.48
N LEU A 128 -12.74 8.07 3.72
CA LEU A 128 -13.43 8.53 2.51
C LEU A 128 -14.41 9.68 2.79
N ARG A 129 -15.24 9.54 3.83
CA ARG A 129 -16.22 10.58 4.20
C ARG A 129 -15.57 11.86 4.74
N ALA A 130 -14.46 11.74 5.45
CA ALA A 130 -13.78 12.88 6.05
C ALA A 130 -12.96 13.67 5.02
N SER A 131 -12.20 12.97 4.17
CA SER A 131 -11.23 13.57 3.25
C SER A 131 -11.74 13.61 1.82
N GLN A 132 -12.09 12.47 1.24
CA GLN A 132 -12.42 12.38 -0.19
C GLN A 132 -13.72 13.11 -0.53
N PHE A 133 -14.76 13.01 0.30
CA PHE A 133 -16.03 13.73 0.07
C PHE A 133 -15.83 15.26 0.09
N THR A 134 -14.91 15.74 0.91
CA THR A 134 -14.57 17.16 0.98
C THR A 134 -13.84 17.61 -0.28
N GLU A 135 -12.91 16.80 -0.80
CA GLU A 135 -12.21 17.08 -2.06
C GLU A 135 -13.17 17.08 -3.26
N ASP A 136 -14.07 16.10 -3.33
CA ASP A 136 -15.03 15.94 -4.43
C ASP A 136 -16.12 17.03 -4.45
N ALA A 137 -16.33 17.71 -3.31
CA ALA A 137 -17.18 18.89 -3.22
C ALA A 137 -16.41 20.22 -3.38
N GLY A 138 -15.09 20.16 -3.55
CA GLY A 138 -14.19 21.30 -3.56
C GLY A 138 -13.75 21.75 -4.96
N PRO A 139 -12.94 22.83 -5.05
CA PRO A 139 -12.41 23.33 -6.32
C PRO A 139 -11.47 22.36 -7.05
N MET A 140 -10.98 21.34 -6.34
CA MET A 140 -10.09 20.29 -6.88
C MET A 140 -10.85 19.03 -7.32
N ALA A 141 -12.19 19.03 -7.27
CA ALA A 141 -13.01 17.89 -7.66
C ALA A 141 -12.67 17.40 -9.07
N HIS A 142 -12.46 16.09 -9.20
CA HIS A 142 -12.11 15.45 -10.46
C HIS A 142 -12.60 13.99 -10.49
N PRO A 143 -12.94 13.44 -11.67
CA PRO A 143 -13.19 12.01 -11.78
C PRO A 143 -11.93 11.22 -11.41
N ILE A 144 -12.10 9.96 -10.97
CA ILE A 144 -10.98 9.06 -10.63
C ILE A 144 -9.98 8.88 -11.79
N ARG A 145 -10.44 9.07 -13.03
CA ARG A 145 -9.62 9.19 -14.23
C ARG A 145 -9.76 10.62 -14.78
N PRO A 146 -8.84 11.54 -14.46
CA PRO A 146 -8.92 12.92 -14.91
C PRO A 146 -8.96 13.04 -16.45
N ASP A 147 -9.69 14.05 -16.95
CA ASP A 147 -9.85 14.30 -18.39
C ASP A 147 -8.75 15.20 -18.98
N ARG A 148 -7.92 15.82 -18.13
CA ARG A 148 -6.90 16.82 -18.50
C ARG A 148 -5.67 16.73 -17.62
#